data_AF-A0A5S9MES5-F1
#
_entry.id   AF-A0A5S9MES5-F1
#
_cell.length_a   1.000
_cell.length_b   1.000
_cell.length_c   1.000
_cell.angle_alpha   90.00
_cell.angle_beta   90.00
_cell.angle_gamma   90.00
#
_symmetry.space_group_name_H-M   'P 1'
#
loop_
_entity.id
_entity.type
_entity.pdbx_description
1 polymer ?
#
loop_
_entity_poly.entity_id
_entity_poly.type
_entity_poly.pdbx_seq_one_letter_code
_entity_poly.pdbx_strand_id
1 'polypeptide(L)'
;MLFLGIAVISTGYWGYKEHQEKDAVLLHAENNYQRAFHDLTYQVDQLHDKLGATLAMNSQTSISPALADVWRMSSEAHNNVSQLPLTLMPFNKTEEFLANVGDFSYKSSVKSLSDEPLNKDTHKTITALYNQASDIQNELRQVQHLVLNKNLKWMDVEMALADGDRKNDNTIIDGLKTVERNADAFADVDLGPTNVSTEKETQGYNHLKGDKISKKRSDPHCTAIHT
;
A
#
# COMPACT_ATOMS: atom_id res chain seq x y z
N MET A 1 43.23 -30.64 -24.88
CA MET A 1 42.81 -29.31 -25.42
C MET A 1 41.35 -29.28 -25.87
N LEU A 2 40.81 -30.33 -26.51
CA LEU A 2 39.46 -30.33 -27.07
C LEU A 2 38.33 -30.19 -26.00
N PHE A 3 38.49 -30.81 -24.83
CA PHE A 3 37.54 -30.67 -23.71
C PHE A 3 37.47 -29.25 -23.13
N LEU A 4 38.60 -28.54 -23.08
CA LEU A 4 38.66 -27.17 -22.57
C LEU A 4 37.93 -26.21 -23.52
N GLY A 5 38.05 -26.43 -24.83
CA GLY A 5 37.33 -25.66 -25.85
C GLY A 5 35.80 -25.82 -25.75
N ILE A 6 35.32 -27.06 -25.58
CA ILE A 6 33.88 -27.32 -25.40
C ILE A 6 33.36 -26.66 -24.12
N ALA A 7 34.10 -26.78 -23.01
CA ALA A 7 33.72 -26.14 -21.75
C ALA A 7 33.59 -24.61 -21.88
N VAL A 8 34.53 -23.95 -22.54
CA VAL A 8 34.49 -22.48 -22.74
C VAL A 8 33.31 -22.06 -23.62
N ILE A 9 33.03 -22.81 -24.70
CA ILE A 9 31.90 -22.52 -25.60
C ILE A 9 30.55 -22.71 -24.89
N SER A 10 30.41 -23.80 -24.11
CA SER A 10 29.18 -24.06 -23.33
C SER A 10 28.94 -23.00 -22.25
N THR A 11 29.98 -22.57 -21.54
CA THR A 11 29.86 -21.56 -20.49
C THR A 11 29.62 -20.15 -21.07
N GLY A 12 30.21 -19.83 -22.22
CA GLY A 12 29.94 -18.58 -22.94
C GLY A 12 28.51 -18.49 -23.46
N TYR A 13 27.95 -19.58 -23.98
CA TYR A 13 26.54 -19.62 -24.41
C TYR A 13 25.57 -19.49 -23.23
N TRP A 14 25.85 -20.16 -22.10
CA TRP A 14 25.03 -20.04 -20.88
C TRP A 14 25.09 -18.63 -20.28
N GLY A 15 26.28 -18.02 -20.20
CA GLY A 15 26.45 -16.65 -19.74
C GLY A 15 25.74 -15.61 -20.62
N TYR A 16 25.68 -15.82 -21.94
CA TYR A 16 24.95 -14.94 -22.85
C TYR A 16 23.43 -15.11 -22.75
N LYS A 17 22.94 -16.35 -22.62
CA LYS A 17 21.52 -16.66 -22.43
C LYS A 17 20.98 -16.12 -21.10
N GLU A 18 21.76 -16.27 -20.03
CA GLU A 18 21.49 -15.70 -18.70
C GLU A 18 21.36 -14.16 -18.75
N HIS A 19 22.15 -13.49 -19.58
CA HIS A 19 22.08 -12.03 -19.75
C HIS A 19 20.79 -11.58 -20.47
N GLN A 20 20.39 -12.30 -21.53
CA GLN A 20 19.16 -11.97 -22.26
C GLN A 20 17.88 -12.24 -21.44
N GLU A 21 17.88 -13.30 -20.63
CA GLU A 21 16.75 -13.61 -19.75
C GLU A 21 16.60 -12.54 -18.65
N LYS A 22 17.71 -12.00 -18.14
CA LYS A 22 17.70 -10.89 -17.17
C LYS A 22 17.12 -9.61 -17.78
N ASP A 23 17.61 -9.19 -18.94
CA ASP A 23 17.14 -7.95 -19.57
C ASP A 23 15.64 -8.02 -19.93
N ALA A 24 15.15 -9.19 -20.36
CA ALA A 24 13.74 -9.42 -20.62
C ALA A 24 12.88 -9.31 -19.36
N VAL A 25 13.30 -9.92 -18.24
CA VAL A 25 12.59 -9.84 -16.95
C VAL A 25 12.51 -8.39 -16.46
N LEU A 26 13.63 -7.67 -16.51
CA LEU A 26 13.73 -6.27 -16.10
C LEU A 26 12.81 -5.37 -16.96
N LEU A 27 12.78 -5.60 -18.28
CA LEU A 27 11.87 -4.88 -19.18
C LEU A 27 10.39 -5.22 -18.92
N HIS A 28 10.07 -6.48 -18.64
CA HIS A 28 8.70 -6.88 -18.31
C HIS A 28 8.22 -6.26 -17.00
N ALA A 29 9.07 -6.21 -15.97
CA ALA A 29 8.77 -5.55 -14.71
C ALA A 29 8.54 -4.04 -14.90
N GLU A 30 9.42 -3.37 -15.64
CA GLU A 30 9.29 -1.94 -15.96
C GLU A 30 7.96 -1.63 -16.67
N ASN A 31 7.61 -2.42 -17.70
CA ASN A 31 6.32 -2.28 -18.40
C ASN A 31 5.12 -2.54 -17.46
N ASN A 32 5.27 -3.46 -16.52
CA ASN A 32 4.22 -3.75 -15.54
C ASN A 32 4.02 -2.56 -14.59
N TYR A 33 5.11 -1.98 -14.06
CA TYR A 33 5.05 -0.82 -13.18
C TYR A 33 4.46 0.39 -13.89
N GLN A 34 4.87 0.66 -15.13
CA GLN A 34 4.30 1.77 -15.91
C GLN A 34 2.79 1.61 -16.12
N ARG A 35 2.32 0.40 -16.45
CA ARG A 35 0.89 0.12 -16.60
C ARG A 35 0.14 0.24 -15.27
N ALA A 36 0.62 -0.42 -14.22
CA ALA A 36 0.00 -0.39 -12.91
C ALA A 36 -0.08 1.05 -12.35
N PHE A 37 0.96 1.85 -12.55
CA PHE A 37 0.97 3.26 -12.15
C PHE A 37 -0.03 4.11 -12.96
N HIS A 38 -0.10 3.89 -14.28
CA HIS A 38 -1.07 4.56 -15.13
C HIS A 38 -2.51 4.22 -14.71
N ASP A 39 -2.80 2.94 -14.51
CA ASP A 39 -4.12 2.46 -14.12
C ASP A 39 -4.50 2.96 -12.72
N LEU A 40 -3.54 2.97 -11.77
CA LEU A 40 -3.72 3.55 -10.44
C LEU A 40 -4.07 5.04 -10.53
N THR A 41 -3.29 5.82 -11.30
CA THR A 41 -3.52 7.27 -11.45
C THR A 41 -4.91 7.54 -12.03
N TYR A 42 -5.30 6.79 -13.06
CA TYR A 42 -6.63 6.88 -13.64
C TYR A 42 -7.73 6.54 -12.63
N GLN A 43 -7.57 5.48 -11.85
CA GLN A 43 -8.57 5.06 -10.88
C GLN A 43 -8.69 6.03 -9.70
N VAL A 44 -7.59 6.62 -9.23
CA VAL A 44 -7.63 7.66 -8.20
C VAL A 44 -8.34 8.91 -8.72
N ASP A 45 -8.11 9.31 -9.96
CA ASP A 45 -8.85 10.39 -10.62
C ASP A 45 -10.37 10.10 -10.63
N GLN A 46 -10.76 8.88 -11.05
CA GLN A 46 -12.17 8.46 -11.03
C GLN A 46 -12.76 8.41 -9.61
N LEU A 47 -11.97 7.97 -8.63
CA LEU A 47 -12.38 7.89 -7.23
C LEU A 47 -12.66 9.29 -6.68
N HIS A 48 -11.78 10.24 -6.93
CA HIS A 48 -11.95 11.64 -6.57
C HIS A 48 -13.23 12.23 -7.18
N ASP A 49 -13.46 12.02 -8.47
CA ASP A 49 -14.66 12.52 -9.17
C ASP A 49 -15.94 11.90 -8.60
N LYS A 50 -15.94 10.61 -8.28
CA LYS A 50 -17.10 9.93 -7.67
C LYS A 50 -17.36 10.39 -6.24
N LEU A 51 -16.33 10.63 -5.44
CA LEU A 51 -16.47 11.22 -4.11
C LEU A 51 -17.05 12.63 -4.20
N GLY A 52 -16.56 13.46 -5.12
CA GLY A 52 -17.09 14.81 -5.36
C GLY A 52 -18.54 14.82 -5.83
N ALA A 53 -18.89 13.92 -6.76
CA ALA A 53 -20.28 13.72 -7.19
C ALA A 53 -21.17 13.27 -6.02
N THR A 54 -20.65 12.43 -5.12
CA THR A 54 -21.37 11.98 -3.92
C THR A 54 -21.63 13.10 -2.92
N LEU A 55 -20.70 14.04 -2.77
CA LEU A 55 -20.91 15.25 -1.96
C LEU A 55 -21.96 16.20 -2.55
N ALA A 56 -22.05 16.27 -3.88
CA ALA A 56 -23.03 17.11 -4.56
C ALA A 56 -24.45 16.53 -4.55
N MET A 57 -24.63 15.26 -4.17
CA MET A 57 -25.93 14.61 -4.13
C MET A 57 -26.74 15.04 -2.90
N ASN A 58 -28.00 15.44 -3.14
CA ASN A 58 -28.91 15.94 -2.10
C ASN A 58 -29.79 14.85 -1.44
N SER A 59 -29.78 13.61 -1.95
CA SER A 59 -30.69 12.55 -1.48
C SER A 59 -29.98 11.26 -1.07
N GLN A 60 -30.30 10.82 0.14
CA GLN A 60 -29.78 9.64 0.81
C GLN A 60 -29.92 8.33 0.02
N THR A 61 -31.02 8.19 -0.75
CA THR A 61 -31.31 7.01 -1.58
C THR A 61 -30.34 6.81 -2.75
N SER A 62 -29.60 7.85 -3.15
CA SER A 62 -28.62 7.79 -4.24
C SER A 62 -27.18 7.57 -3.74
N ILE A 63 -26.95 7.71 -2.44
CA ILE A 63 -25.61 7.62 -1.84
C ILE A 63 -25.15 6.16 -1.74
N SER A 64 -26.02 5.21 -1.37
CA SER A 64 -25.62 3.80 -1.22
C SER A 64 -25.07 3.19 -2.51
N PRO A 65 -25.74 3.35 -3.68
CA PRO A 65 -25.20 2.86 -4.95
C PRO A 65 -23.88 3.55 -5.33
N ALA A 66 -23.74 4.85 -5.04
CA ALA A 66 -22.52 5.59 -5.31
C ALA A 66 -21.34 5.09 -4.45
N LEU A 67 -21.58 4.77 -3.19
CA LEU A 67 -20.57 4.19 -2.30
C LEU A 67 -20.21 2.75 -2.71
N ALA A 68 -21.14 1.98 -3.28
CA ALA A 68 -20.79 0.68 -3.86
C ALA A 68 -19.84 0.82 -5.06
N ASP A 69 -20.04 1.83 -5.92
CA ASP A 69 -19.11 2.18 -6.99
C ASP A 69 -17.73 2.57 -6.43
N VAL A 70 -17.69 3.44 -5.42
CA VAL A 70 -16.44 3.87 -4.76
C VAL A 70 -15.70 2.67 -4.16
N TRP A 71 -16.40 1.74 -3.50
CA TRP A 71 -15.81 0.52 -2.97
C TRP A 71 -15.15 -0.33 -4.07
N ARG A 72 -15.86 -0.56 -5.19
CA ARG A 72 -15.30 -1.30 -6.33
C ARG A 72 -14.04 -0.61 -6.87
N MET A 73 -14.11 0.70 -7.11
CA MET A 73 -12.98 1.47 -7.66
C MET A 73 -11.78 1.47 -6.72
N SER A 74 -11.99 1.63 -5.42
CA SER A 74 -10.92 1.57 -4.41
C SER A 74 -10.22 0.21 -4.39
N SER A 75 -10.97 -0.87 -4.60
CA SER A 75 -10.42 -2.23 -4.66
C SER A 75 -9.58 -2.45 -5.93
N GLU A 76 -10.03 -1.91 -7.08
CA GLU A 76 -9.26 -1.96 -8.32
C GLU A 76 -7.96 -1.14 -8.21
N ALA A 77 -8.02 0.05 -7.61
CA ALA A 77 -6.85 0.87 -7.31
C ALA A 77 -5.88 0.19 -6.34
N HIS A 78 -6.40 -0.48 -5.31
CA HIS A 78 -5.58 -1.22 -4.35
C HIS A 78 -4.79 -2.35 -5.02
N ASN A 79 -5.42 -3.05 -5.98
CA ASN A 79 -4.74 -4.08 -6.76
C ASN A 79 -3.62 -3.51 -7.65
N ASN A 80 -3.76 -2.27 -8.12
CA ASN A 80 -2.74 -1.63 -8.95
C ASN A 80 -1.59 -1.05 -8.13
N VAL A 81 -1.87 -0.40 -6.98
CA VAL A 81 -0.80 0.13 -6.12
C VAL A 81 0.05 -0.98 -5.51
N SER A 82 -0.54 -2.13 -5.16
CA SER A 82 0.18 -3.28 -4.60
C SER A 82 1.12 -3.98 -5.60
N GLN A 83 1.00 -3.67 -6.89
CA GLN A 83 1.93 -4.14 -7.93
C GLN A 83 3.13 -3.20 -8.13
N LEU A 84 3.11 -2.02 -7.53
CA LEU A 84 4.21 -1.06 -7.60
C LEU A 84 5.27 -1.38 -6.55
N PRO A 85 6.54 -1.01 -6.78
CA PRO A 85 7.58 -1.16 -5.77
C PRO A 85 7.27 -0.25 -4.57
N LEU A 86 6.81 -0.86 -3.46
CA LEU A 86 6.37 -0.19 -2.23
C LEU A 86 7.50 0.53 -1.45
N THR A 87 8.74 0.38 -1.91
CA THR A 87 9.89 1.14 -1.41
C THR A 87 9.79 2.63 -1.77
N LEU A 88 8.92 3.01 -2.72
CA LEU A 88 8.68 4.38 -3.11
C LEU A 88 7.60 5.04 -2.23
N MET A 89 8.00 6.05 -1.46
CA MET A 89 7.08 7.02 -0.87
C MET A 89 6.45 7.81 -2.03
N PRO A 90 5.16 7.67 -2.37
CA PRO A 90 3.96 7.82 -1.54
C PRO A 90 2.97 6.63 -1.65
N PHE A 91 3.40 5.49 -2.21
CA PHE A 91 2.50 4.37 -2.47
C PHE A 91 1.96 3.71 -1.20
N ASN A 92 2.75 3.68 -0.13
CA ASN A 92 2.30 3.18 1.18
C ASN A 92 1.10 4.00 1.70
N LYS A 93 1.14 5.34 1.57
CA LYS A 93 0.04 6.23 1.97
C LYS A 93 -1.17 6.07 1.05
N THR A 94 -0.91 5.82 -0.24
CA THR A 94 -1.97 5.55 -1.22
C THR A 94 -2.69 4.25 -0.92
N GLU A 95 -1.97 3.18 -0.56
CA GLU A 95 -2.55 1.89 -0.20
C GLU A 95 -3.42 2.00 1.06
N GLU A 96 -2.94 2.69 2.10
CA GLU A 96 -3.72 2.96 3.32
C GLU A 96 -4.99 3.77 3.02
N PHE A 97 -4.88 4.83 2.22
CA PHE A 97 -6.04 5.61 1.79
C PHE A 97 -7.07 4.75 1.05
N LEU A 98 -6.63 3.93 0.09
CA LEU A 98 -7.53 3.08 -0.70
C LEU A 98 -8.22 2.02 0.17
N ALA A 99 -7.50 1.47 1.15
CA ALA A 99 -8.09 0.58 2.16
C ALA A 99 -9.16 1.30 2.97
N ASN A 100 -8.87 2.51 3.47
CA ASN A 100 -9.82 3.31 4.27
C ASN A 100 -11.07 3.69 3.46
N VAL A 101 -10.91 4.11 2.20
CA VAL A 101 -12.03 4.40 1.30
C VAL A 101 -12.88 3.15 1.07
N GLY A 102 -12.25 2.01 0.80
CA GLY A 102 -12.94 0.74 0.57
C GLY A 102 -13.76 0.31 1.79
N ASP A 103 -13.15 0.34 2.98
CA ASP A 103 -13.79 -0.04 4.24
C ASP A 103 -14.99 0.85 4.57
N PHE A 104 -14.81 2.18 4.46
CA PHE A 104 -15.87 3.14 4.70
C PHE A 104 -17.03 2.95 3.70
N SER A 105 -16.71 2.80 2.43
CA SER A 105 -17.70 2.71 1.34
C SER A 105 -18.50 1.42 1.41
N TYR A 106 -17.85 0.30 1.75
CA TYR A 106 -18.54 -0.96 1.98
C TYR A 106 -19.48 -0.88 3.20
N LYS A 107 -18.96 -0.44 4.36
CA LYS A 107 -19.77 -0.31 5.58
C LYS A 107 -20.97 0.62 5.37
N SER A 108 -20.75 1.75 4.70
CA SER A 108 -21.79 2.76 4.48
C SER A 108 -22.81 2.37 3.40
N SER A 109 -22.39 1.65 2.35
CA SER A 109 -23.32 1.14 1.33
C SER A 109 -24.24 0.06 1.90
N VAL A 110 -23.72 -0.84 2.74
CA VAL A 110 -24.52 -1.87 3.42
C VAL A 110 -25.41 -1.28 4.52
N LYS A 111 -24.87 -0.37 5.35
CA LYS A 111 -25.63 0.27 6.44
C LYS A 111 -26.79 1.14 5.95
N SER A 112 -26.62 1.80 4.81
CA SER A 112 -27.72 2.59 4.20
C SER A 112 -28.88 1.73 3.67
N LEU A 113 -28.68 0.42 3.50
CA LEU A 113 -29.75 -0.53 3.13
C LEU A 113 -30.59 -0.97 4.34
N SER A 114 -30.15 -0.70 5.58
CA SER A 114 -30.80 -1.14 6.82
C SER A 114 -31.61 -0.06 7.56
N ASP A 115 -32.18 0.93 6.83
CA ASP A 115 -33.13 1.95 7.33
C ASP A 115 -32.64 2.98 8.38
N GLU A 116 -31.34 3.04 8.71
CA GLU A 116 -30.79 4.13 9.53
C GLU A 116 -30.35 5.32 8.64
N PRO A 117 -30.85 6.55 8.87
CA PRO A 117 -30.43 7.71 8.08
C PRO A 117 -28.93 7.96 8.25
N LEU A 118 -28.19 8.17 7.14
CA LEU A 118 -26.78 8.56 7.24
C LEU A 118 -26.70 9.88 8.01
N ASN A 119 -25.92 9.83 9.10
CA ASN A 119 -25.71 10.98 9.97
C ASN A 119 -24.85 12.03 9.25
N LYS A 120 -24.87 13.27 9.73
CA LYS A 120 -23.96 14.36 9.33
C LYS A 120 -22.48 13.92 9.32
N ASP A 121 -22.13 12.91 10.11
CA ASP A 121 -20.81 12.29 10.17
C ASP A 121 -20.40 11.68 8.81
N THR A 122 -21.31 11.06 8.06
CA THR A 122 -21.01 10.47 6.74
C THR A 122 -20.58 11.53 5.74
N HIS A 123 -21.29 12.67 5.69
CA HIS A 123 -20.90 13.76 4.80
C HIS A 123 -19.51 14.31 5.16
N LYS A 124 -19.20 14.41 6.46
CA LYS A 124 -17.87 14.81 6.93
C LYS A 124 -16.80 13.82 6.47
N THR A 125 -17.05 12.52 6.60
CA THR A 125 -16.10 11.48 6.16
C THR A 125 -15.91 11.50 4.64
N ILE A 126 -16.97 11.60 3.83
CA ILE A 126 -16.84 11.69 2.36
C ILE A 126 -16.05 12.95 1.98
N THR A 127 -16.24 14.07 2.69
CA THR A 127 -15.47 15.31 2.46
C THR A 127 -13.98 15.11 2.76
N ALA A 128 -13.66 14.42 3.85
CA ALA A 128 -12.26 14.10 4.19
C ALA A 128 -11.62 13.18 3.13
N LEU A 129 -12.32 12.12 2.72
CA LEU A 129 -11.86 11.20 1.67
C LEU A 129 -11.69 11.91 0.33
N TYR A 130 -12.58 12.84 -0.03
CA TYR A 130 -12.48 13.66 -1.23
C TYR A 130 -11.21 14.52 -1.23
N ASN A 131 -10.94 15.22 -0.12
CA ASN A 131 -9.73 16.04 0.01
C ASN A 131 -8.45 15.17 -0.06
N GLN A 132 -8.45 14.03 0.63
CA GLN A 132 -7.32 13.10 0.61
C GLN A 132 -7.09 12.51 -0.80
N ALA A 133 -8.16 12.22 -1.54
CA ALA A 133 -8.07 11.79 -2.93
C ALA A 133 -7.43 12.86 -3.83
N SER A 134 -7.76 14.14 -3.62
CA SER A 134 -7.15 15.28 -4.32
C SER A 134 -5.65 15.37 -4.03
N ASP A 135 -5.24 15.19 -2.78
CA ASP A 135 -3.83 15.24 -2.40
C ASP A 135 -3.03 14.10 -3.06
N ILE A 136 -3.54 12.87 -2.99
CA ILE A 136 -2.92 11.70 -3.63
C ILE A 136 -2.88 11.86 -5.15
N GLN A 137 -3.94 12.37 -5.76
CA GLN A 137 -3.97 12.70 -7.19
C GLN A 137 -2.83 13.67 -7.56
N ASN A 138 -2.60 14.70 -6.75
CA ASN A 138 -1.52 15.65 -6.99
C ASN A 138 -0.14 15.02 -6.80
N GLU A 139 0.04 14.13 -5.83
CA GLU A 139 1.27 13.36 -5.65
C GLU A 139 1.55 12.42 -6.83
N LEU A 140 0.55 11.66 -7.28
CA LEU A 140 0.65 10.79 -8.45
C LEU A 140 1.00 11.60 -9.71
N ARG A 141 0.41 12.78 -9.91
CA ARG A 141 0.79 13.68 -11.01
C ARG A 141 2.24 14.14 -10.93
N GLN A 142 2.76 14.43 -9.74
CA GLN A 142 4.18 14.77 -9.56
C GLN A 142 5.08 13.60 -9.93
N VAL A 143 4.73 12.38 -9.51
CA VAL A 143 5.47 11.17 -9.89
C VAL A 143 5.41 10.96 -11.41
N GLN A 144 4.25 11.13 -12.04
CA GLN A 144 4.09 11.07 -13.49
C GLN A 144 5.02 12.07 -14.20
N HIS A 145 5.10 13.31 -13.71
CA HIS A 145 6.01 14.31 -14.24
C HIS A 145 7.48 13.91 -14.09
N LEU A 146 7.87 13.30 -12.97
CA LEU A 146 9.23 12.81 -12.75
C LEU A 146 9.58 11.69 -13.73
N VAL A 147 8.69 10.71 -13.88
CA VAL A 147 8.89 9.55 -14.78
C VAL A 147 9.03 10.00 -16.23
N LEU A 148 8.13 10.88 -16.71
CA LEU A 148 8.13 11.35 -18.10
C LEU A 148 9.28 12.32 -18.40
N ASN A 149 9.50 13.32 -17.55
CA ASN A 149 10.48 14.38 -17.85
C ASN A 149 11.93 13.93 -17.64
N LYS A 150 12.16 12.97 -16.74
CA LYS A 150 13.51 12.49 -16.41
C LYS A 150 13.80 11.09 -16.96
N ASN A 151 12.87 10.52 -17.73
CA ASN A 151 12.97 9.16 -18.28
C ASN A 151 13.40 8.14 -17.20
N LEU A 152 12.83 8.30 -16.00
CA LEU A 152 13.17 7.46 -14.85
C LEU A 152 12.57 6.08 -15.04
N LYS A 153 13.41 5.05 -14.88
CA LYS A 153 12.95 3.68 -14.78
C LYS A 153 12.62 3.39 -13.32
N TRP A 154 11.45 2.83 -13.06
CA TRP A 154 10.97 2.50 -11.71
C TRP A 154 11.99 1.65 -10.93
N MET A 155 12.60 0.71 -11.65
CA MET A 155 13.61 -0.20 -11.14
C MET A 155 14.93 0.47 -10.77
N ASP A 156 15.35 1.53 -11.48
CA ASP A 156 16.55 2.29 -11.12
C ASP A 156 16.33 3.05 -9.81
N VAL A 157 15.10 3.51 -9.57
CA VAL A 157 14.73 4.18 -8.31
C VAL A 157 14.66 3.18 -7.16
N GLU A 158 14.08 2.01 -7.38
CA GLU A 158 14.06 0.92 -6.38
C GLU A 158 15.48 0.50 -5.98
N MET A 159 16.39 0.34 -6.95
CA MET A 159 17.79 0.01 -6.69
C MET A 159 18.50 1.13 -5.93
N ALA A 160 18.29 2.39 -6.31
CA ALA A 160 18.88 3.55 -5.62
C ALA A 160 18.40 3.68 -4.15
N LEU A 161 17.15 3.33 -3.87
CA LEU A 161 16.60 3.30 -2.51
C LEU A 161 17.12 2.10 -1.70
N ALA A 162 17.25 0.93 -2.34
CA ALA A 162 17.77 -0.29 -1.70
C ALA A 162 19.28 -0.19 -1.38
N ASP A 163 20.06 0.48 -2.23
CA ASP A 163 21.50 0.64 -2.06
C ASP A 163 21.90 1.66 -0.99
N GLY A 164 20.94 2.42 -0.46
CA GLY A 164 21.13 3.29 0.70
C GLY A 164 22.32 4.23 0.57
N ASP A 165 22.15 5.31 -0.19
CA ASP A 165 22.98 6.52 -0.07
C ASP A 165 24.49 6.30 -0.32
N ARG A 166 24.84 5.53 -1.35
CA ARG A 166 26.25 5.39 -1.79
C ARG A 166 26.41 5.67 -3.27
N LYS A 167 26.59 6.96 -3.57
CA LYS A 167 26.93 7.57 -4.88
C LYS A 167 25.72 7.92 -5.74
N ASN A 168 25.13 9.08 -5.47
CA ASN A 168 25.32 10.27 -6.31
C ASN A 168 24.34 11.37 -5.85
N ASP A 169 24.86 12.58 -5.86
CA ASP A 169 24.19 13.86 -5.60
C ASP A 169 22.80 13.91 -6.25
N ASN A 170 21.72 13.79 -5.47
CA ASN A 170 20.36 13.67 -6.03
C ASN A 170 19.32 14.48 -5.25
N THR A 171 19.11 15.70 -5.74
CA THR A 171 17.94 16.59 -5.59
C THR A 171 16.54 15.91 -5.63
N ILE A 172 16.45 14.65 -6.09
CA ILE A 172 15.21 13.85 -6.10
C ILE A 172 14.84 13.40 -4.67
N ILE A 173 15.83 13.05 -3.86
CA ILE A 173 15.64 12.55 -2.49
C ILE A 173 15.15 13.67 -1.56
N ASP A 174 15.67 14.89 -1.75
CA ASP A 174 15.20 16.07 -1.03
C ASP A 174 13.76 16.46 -1.42
N GLY A 175 13.38 16.27 -2.70
CA GLY A 175 12.01 16.47 -3.16
C GLY A 175 11.01 15.52 -2.48
N LEU A 176 11.36 14.23 -2.38
CA LEU A 176 10.52 13.21 -1.73
C LEU A 176 10.43 13.41 -0.21
N LYS A 177 11.53 13.76 0.47
CA LYS A 177 11.54 14.06 1.92
C LYS A 177 10.75 15.32 2.29
N THR A 178 10.67 16.29 1.38
CA THR A 178 9.91 17.53 1.61
C THR A 178 8.39 17.28 1.56
N VAL A 179 7.94 16.33 0.75
CA VAL A 179 6.52 15.89 0.69
C VAL A 179 6.16 15.09 1.94
N GLU A 180 7.06 14.22 2.41
CA GLU A 180 6.88 13.42 3.64
C GLU A 180 6.61 14.30 4.88
N ARG A 181 7.36 15.40 5.04
CA ARG A 181 7.25 16.29 6.20
C ARG A 181 5.93 17.08 6.27
N ASN A 182 5.26 17.29 5.14
CA ASN A 182 3.94 17.94 5.09
C ASN A 182 2.80 16.95 5.36
N ALA A 183 3.03 15.66 5.14
CA ALA A 183 2.03 14.61 5.28
C ALA A 183 1.97 14.00 6.69
N ASP A 184 3.02 14.14 7.52
CA ASP A 184 2.98 13.77 8.95
C ASP A 184 1.98 14.62 9.77
N ALA A 185 1.55 15.77 9.23
CA ALA A 185 0.51 16.60 9.86
C ALA A 185 -0.91 16.00 9.76
N PHE A 186 -1.10 14.89 9.02
CA PHE A 186 -2.40 14.31 8.73
C PHE A 186 -2.63 12.89 9.30
N ALA A 187 -1.61 12.28 9.91
CA ALA A 187 -1.76 11.00 10.61
C ALA A 187 -2.71 11.10 11.83
N ASP A 188 -3.02 12.32 12.29
CA ASP A 188 -3.87 12.60 13.45
C ASP A 188 -5.36 12.84 13.09
N VAL A 189 -5.79 12.57 11.85
CA VAL A 189 -7.20 12.73 11.47
C VAL A 189 -8.04 11.57 12.01
N ASP A 190 -8.77 11.81 13.10
CA ASP A 190 -9.75 10.88 13.65
C ASP A 190 -10.96 10.70 12.70
N LEU A 191 -11.01 9.55 12.00
CA LEU A 191 -12.09 9.17 11.09
C LEU A 191 -13.25 8.44 11.81
N GLY A 192 -13.34 8.49 13.14
CA GLY A 192 -14.43 7.87 13.90
C GLY A 192 -14.36 6.33 13.86
N PRO A 193 -15.48 5.59 14.02
CA PRO A 193 -15.48 4.13 14.22
C PRO A 193 -14.98 3.31 13.01
N THR A 194 -14.58 3.97 11.92
CA THR A 194 -13.88 3.39 10.77
C THR A 194 -12.36 3.40 10.90
N ASN A 195 -11.79 4.03 11.92
CA ASN A 195 -10.37 3.89 12.27
C ASN A 195 -10.10 2.46 12.74
N VAL A 196 -9.82 1.58 11.78
CA VAL A 196 -8.98 0.40 11.99
C VAL A 196 -7.55 0.81 11.60
N SER A 197 -7.10 1.94 12.15
CA SER A 197 -5.68 2.23 12.22
C SER A 197 -5.04 1.07 12.98
N THR A 198 -3.85 0.69 12.56
CA THR A 198 -3.08 -0.41 13.14
C THR A 198 -2.60 -0.05 14.56
N GLU A 199 -3.52 0.13 15.52
CA GLU A 199 -3.24 -0.02 16.95
C GLU A 199 -3.21 -1.52 17.28
N LYS A 200 -2.26 -2.21 16.66
CA LYS A 200 -1.58 -3.33 17.32
C LYS A 200 -0.19 -2.87 17.73
N GLU A 201 -0.11 -1.70 18.37
CA GLU A 201 0.91 -1.52 19.39
C GLU A 201 0.61 -2.53 20.51
N THR A 202 1.45 -3.55 20.59
CA THR A 202 1.87 -4.25 21.81
C THR A 202 1.10 -3.88 23.08
N GLN A 203 -0.16 -4.29 23.18
CA GLN A 203 -0.81 -4.50 24.47
C GLN A 203 -0.07 -5.68 25.09
N GLY A 204 0.98 -5.34 25.86
CA GLY A 204 1.70 -6.28 26.67
C GLY A 204 0.70 -7.14 27.42
N TYR A 205 0.87 -8.46 27.32
CA TYR A 205 0.12 -9.45 28.08
C TYR A 205 0.41 -9.28 29.59
N ASN A 206 -0.12 -8.23 30.20
CA ASN A 206 0.06 -7.90 31.63
C ASN A 206 -1.17 -8.25 32.46
N HIS A 207 -2.12 -9.02 31.92
CA HIS A 207 -3.30 -9.48 32.65
C HIS A 207 -3.46 -11.00 32.70
N LEU A 208 -2.47 -11.76 32.23
CA LEU A 208 -2.38 -13.18 32.58
C LEU A 208 -1.59 -13.29 33.88
N LYS A 209 -2.33 -13.29 34.99
CA LYS A 209 -1.81 -13.70 36.30
C LYS A 209 -1.55 -15.20 36.27
N GLY A 210 -0.48 -15.59 35.56
CA GLY A 210 0.06 -16.93 35.58
C GLY A 210 0.94 -17.07 36.82
N ASP A 211 0.59 -18.02 37.69
CA ASP A 211 1.41 -18.32 38.85
C ASP A 211 2.85 -18.67 38.42
N LYS A 212 3.81 -17.99 39.07
CA LYS A 212 5.24 -18.27 38.88
C LYS A 212 5.53 -19.71 39.28
N ILE A 213 5.65 -20.60 38.30
CA ILE A 213 6.29 -21.89 38.51
C ILE A 213 7.78 -21.67 38.82
N SER A 214 8.07 -21.63 40.12
CA SER A 214 9.42 -21.63 40.69
C SER A 214 10.15 -22.90 40.28
N LYS A 215 11.19 -22.77 39.44
CA LYS A 215 12.21 -23.81 39.27
C LYS A 215 13.00 -23.95 40.57
N LYS A 216 12.50 -24.78 41.49
CA LYS A 216 13.32 -25.41 42.53
C LYS A 216 12.59 -26.61 43.11
N ARG A 217 13.01 -27.81 42.69
CA ARG A 217 13.47 -28.92 43.56
C ARG A 217 13.53 -30.22 42.74
N SER A 218 14.75 -30.62 42.45
CA SER A 218 15.12 -32.03 42.25
C SER A 218 14.70 -32.82 43.49
N ASP A 219 13.95 -33.92 43.33
CA ASP A 219 14.49 -35.27 43.58
C ASP A 219 13.40 -36.36 43.59
N PRO A 220 13.80 -37.63 43.40
CA PRO A 220 12.98 -38.69 42.83
C PRO A 220 12.48 -39.65 43.91
N HIS A 221 11.17 -39.86 44.05
CA HIS A 221 10.61 -41.03 44.73
C HIS A 221 9.15 -41.20 44.23
N CYS A 222 8.82 -42.23 43.46
CA CYS A 222 8.56 -43.60 43.88
C CYS A 222 7.07 -43.84 44.20
N THR A 223 6.56 -44.88 43.54
CA THR A 223 5.43 -45.77 43.93
C THR A 223 3.99 -45.32 43.64
N ALA A 224 3.39 -46.05 42.69
CA ALA A 224 2.13 -46.80 42.76
C ALA A 224 0.85 -46.04 43.21
N ILE A 225 -0.38 -46.39 42.82
CA ILE A 225 -1.02 -47.70 42.67
C ILE A 225 -2.36 -47.44 41.97
N HIS A 226 -2.80 -48.40 41.16
CA HIS A 226 -4.19 -48.79 40.83
C HIS A 226 -5.36 -47.86 41.20
N THR A 227 -6.24 -47.58 40.22
CA THR A 227 -7.45 -48.40 39.98
C THR A 227 -7.87 -48.23 38.52
#